data_AF-A0A939WCZ4-F1
#
_entry.id   AF-A0A939WCZ4-F1
#
_cell.length_a   1.000
_cell.length_b   1.000
_cell.length_c   1.000
_cell.angle_alpha   90.00
_cell.angle_beta   90.00
_cell.angle_gamma   90.00
#
_symmetry.space_group_name_H-M   'P 1'
#
loop_
_entity.id
_entity.type
_entity.pdbx_description
1 polymer ?
#
loop_
_entity_poly.entity_id
_entity_poly.type
_entity_poly.pdbx_seq_one_letter_code
_entity_poly.pdbx_strand_id
1 'polypeptide(L)'
;MILAVVLIQLLALGHFFLSLVAIMNDSVSGFIILLVIGLFWEGLFIHFVRQLIKGKSGKTEAPQPAEATVWAENLYDDHGLNYSSACELYCKQHGKKESDLTKEEKDIVWEYAYDDFTYLLMWIIEKGFYQPSEEWDEDIAKDARAFVAKIKRREEKPTAHLSGNDGIFLEDEIKKKARAFVKEYFEGAYMDELRAFAKETLQTEIHGFPFRWEDYDAFKVRIDAAYEAYLRRHEN
;
A
#
# COMPACT_ATOMS: atom_id res chain seq x y z
N MET A 1 -32.14 -12.99 -5.27
CA MET A 1 -30.92 -12.50 -5.95
C MET A 1 -29.83 -13.56 -5.98
N ILE A 2 -29.42 -14.10 -4.83
CA ILE A 2 -28.41 -15.18 -4.74
C ILE A 2 -28.78 -16.42 -5.57
N LEU A 3 -30.06 -16.84 -5.55
CA LEU A 3 -30.53 -18.00 -6.32
C LEU A 3 -30.38 -17.82 -7.84
N ALA A 4 -30.56 -16.60 -8.37
CA ALA A 4 -30.41 -16.33 -9.79
C ALA A 4 -28.95 -16.33 -10.23
N VAL A 5 -28.04 -15.84 -9.38
CA VAL A 5 -26.59 -15.86 -9.63
C VAL A 5 -26.07 -17.29 -9.61
N VAL A 6 -26.52 -18.11 -8.65
CA VAL A 6 -26.14 -19.52 -8.56
C VAL A 6 -26.66 -20.31 -9.77
N LEU A 7 -27.89 -20.03 -10.23
CA LEU A 7 -28.43 -20.68 -11.43
C LEU A 7 -27.63 -20.33 -12.70
N ILE A 8 -27.20 -19.07 -12.83
CA ILE A 8 -26.39 -18.59 -13.96
C ILE A 8 -25.00 -19.26 -13.96
N GLN A 9 -24.37 -19.40 -12.80
CA GLN A 9 -23.07 -20.08 -12.68
C GLN A 9 -23.18 -21.57 -13.04
N LEU A 10 -24.26 -22.25 -12.62
CA LEU A 10 -24.49 -23.65 -12.99
C LEU A 10 -24.75 -23.83 -14.50
N LEU A 11 -25.44 -22.89 -15.14
CA LEU A 11 -25.67 -22.90 -16.59
C LEU A 11 -24.38 -22.66 -17.38
N ALA A 12 -23.53 -21.73 -16.94
CA ALA A 12 -22.21 -21.49 -17.54
C ALA A 12 -21.31 -22.73 -17.44
N LEU A 13 -21.31 -23.39 -16.27
CA LEU A 13 -20.57 -24.61 -16.05
C LEU A 13 -21.08 -25.76 -16.94
N GLY A 14 -22.40 -25.90 -17.08
CA GLY A 14 -23.00 -26.89 -17.99
C GLY A 14 -22.64 -26.66 -19.46
N HIS A 15 -22.59 -25.41 -19.89
CA HIS A 15 -22.21 -25.05 -21.26
C HIS A 15 -20.73 -25.37 -21.56
N PHE A 16 -19.84 -25.17 -20.58
CA PHE A 16 -18.44 -25.55 -20.68
C PHE A 16 -18.28 -27.06 -20.93
N PHE A 17 -18.97 -27.90 -20.15
CA PHE A 17 -18.89 -29.36 -20.31
C PHE A 17 -19.48 -29.86 -21.64
N LEU A 18 -20.58 -29.26 -22.12
CA LEU A 18 -21.15 -29.58 -23.44
C LEU A 18 -20.18 -29.23 -24.59
N SER A 19 -19.45 -28.12 -24.45
CA SER A 19 -18.44 -27.70 -25.42
C SER A 19 -17.24 -28.65 -25.43
N LEU A 20 -16.83 -29.14 -24.25
CA LEU A 20 -15.77 -30.13 -24.11
C LEU A 20 -16.13 -31.47 -24.78
N VAL A 21 -17.37 -31.93 -24.61
CA VAL A 21 -17.87 -33.17 -25.24
C VAL A 21 -17.98 -33.03 -26.76
N ALA A 22 -18.37 -31.85 -27.28
CA ALA A 22 -18.40 -31.59 -28.72
C ALA A 22 -17.00 -31.61 -29.35
N ILE A 23 -15.99 -31.08 -28.65
CA ILE A 23 -14.58 -31.14 -29.06
C ILE A 23 -14.09 -32.60 -29.05
N MET A 24 -14.40 -33.37 -28.01
CA MET A 24 -13.98 -34.78 -27.91
C MET A 24 -14.58 -35.70 -28.98
N ASN A 25 -15.71 -35.31 -29.58
CA ASN A 25 -16.37 -36.06 -30.65
C ASN A 25 -16.06 -35.53 -32.07
N ASP A 26 -15.01 -34.70 -32.23
CA ASP A 26 -14.57 -34.08 -33.50
C ASP A 26 -15.67 -33.35 -34.30
N SER A 27 -16.73 -32.89 -33.61
CA SER A 27 -17.83 -32.19 -34.25
C SER A 27 -17.55 -30.69 -34.33
N VAL A 28 -16.85 -30.30 -35.41
CA VAL A 28 -16.50 -28.90 -35.68
C VAL A 28 -17.75 -28.01 -35.78
N SER A 29 -18.83 -28.51 -36.38
CA SER A 29 -20.10 -27.78 -36.47
C SER A 29 -20.78 -27.63 -35.11
N GLY A 30 -20.72 -28.65 -34.24
CA GLY A 30 -21.23 -28.57 -32.87
C GLY A 30 -20.47 -27.54 -32.03
N PHE A 31 -19.15 -27.49 -32.17
CA PHE A 31 -18.32 -26.51 -31.47
C PHE A 31 -18.60 -25.07 -31.89
N ILE A 32 -18.75 -24.80 -33.20
CA ILE A 32 -19.07 -23.45 -33.71
C ILE A 32 -20.45 -22.99 -33.21
N ILE A 33 -21.45 -23.86 -33.21
CA ILE A 33 -22.79 -23.54 -32.70
C ILE A 33 -22.72 -23.19 -31.20
N LEU A 34 -21.95 -23.94 -30.42
CA LEU A 34 -21.77 -23.70 -28.99
C LEU A 34 -21.03 -22.39 -28.70
N LEU A 35 -20.03 -22.01 -29.51
CA LEU A 35 -19.36 -20.71 -29.39
C LEU A 35 -20.32 -19.53 -29.64
N VAL A 36 -21.16 -19.64 -30.67
CA VAL A 36 -22.14 -18.58 -30.99
C VAL A 36 -23.18 -18.44 -29.87
N ILE A 37 -23.63 -19.56 -29.30
CA ILE A 37 -24.54 -19.55 -28.15
C ILE A 37 -23.85 -18.91 -26.93
N GLY A 38 -22.60 -19.25 -26.64
CA GLY A 38 -21.83 -18.68 -25.54
C GLY A 38 -21.68 -17.16 -25.65
N LEU A 39 -21.29 -16.64 -26.83
CA LEU A 39 -21.16 -15.20 -27.08
C LEU A 39 -22.50 -14.47 -26.93
N PHE A 40 -23.60 -15.10 -27.34
CA PHE A 40 -24.95 -14.53 -27.16
C PHE A 40 -25.33 -14.44 -25.67
N TRP A 41 -24.99 -15.46 -24.88
CA TRP A 41 -25.22 -15.47 -23.43
C TRP A 41 -24.39 -14.41 -22.68
N GLU A 42 -23.13 -14.20 -23.06
CA GLU A 42 -22.29 -13.13 -22.46
C GLU A 42 -22.88 -11.73 -22.75
N GLY A 43 -23.36 -11.50 -23.97
CA GLY A 43 -24.04 -10.26 -24.33
C GLY A 43 -25.31 -10.00 -23.51
N LEU A 44 -26.13 -11.04 -23.30
CA LEU A 44 -27.32 -10.96 -22.45
C LEU A 44 -26.97 -10.73 -20.98
N PHE A 45 -25.90 -11.33 -20.47
CA PHE A 45 -25.43 -11.15 -19.10
C PHE A 45 -24.98 -9.70 -18.86
N ILE A 46 -24.18 -9.13 -19.76
CA ILE A 46 -23.76 -7.73 -19.68
C ILE A 46 -24.98 -6.79 -19.72
N HIS A 47 -25.97 -7.09 -20.58
CA HIS A 47 -27.21 -6.31 -20.64
C HIS A 47 -28.02 -6.40 -19.34
N PHE A 48 -28.14 -7.60 -18.76
CA PHE A 48 -28.85 -7.83 -17.50
C PHE A 48 -28.16 -7.14 -16.31
N VAL A 49 -26.83 -7.20 -16.20
CA VAL A 49 -26.06 -6.46 -15.19
C VAL A 49 -26.28 -4.95 -15.33
N ARG A 50 -26.25 -4.42 -16.56
CA ARG A 50 -26.58 -2.99 -16.80
C ARG A 50 -28.00 -2.63 -16.40
N GLN A 51 -28.98 -3.53 -16.60
CA GLN A 51 -30.35 -3.29 -16.13
C GLN A 51 -30.46 -3.34 -14.60
N LEU A 52 -29.71 -4.20 -13.91
CA LEU A 52 -29.66 -4.22 -12.44
C LEU A 52 -29.05 -2.94 -11.87
N ILE A 53 -28.02 -2.39 -12.53
CA ILE A 53 -27.42 -1.10 -12.16
C ILE A 53 -28.42 0.05 -12.41
N LYS A 54 -29.13 0.05 -13.54
CA LYS A 54 -30.16 1.06 -13.85
C LYS A 54 -31.41 0.94 -12.98
N GLY A 55 -31.79 -0.27 -12.55
CA GLY A 55 -32.98 -0.57 -11.75
C GLY A 55 -32.85 -0.24 -10.25
N LYS A 56 -31.65 0.04 -9.75
CA LYS A 56 -31.42 0.56 -8.38
C LYS A 56 -31.57 2.08 -8.25
N SER A 57 -31.92 2.78 -9.33
CA SER A 57 -32.29 4.20 -9.29
C SER A 57 -33.76 4.37 -8.83
N GLY A 58 -34.02 4.10 -7.55
CA GLY A 58 -35.34 4.28 -6.93
C GLY A 58 -35.26 5.15 -5.68
N LYS A 59 -35.60 6.43 -5.85
CA LYS A 59 -35.89 7.46 -4.82
C LYS A 59 -34.83 7.63 -3.72
N THR A 60 -33.83 8.44 -4.02
CA THR A 60 -33.01 9.15 -3.03
C THR A 60 -33.95 10.08 -2.24
N GLU A 61 -34.18 9.77 -0.96
CA GLU A 61 -34.47 10.83 0.01
C GLU A 61 -33.37 11.88 -0.13
N ALA A 62 -33.73 13.17 -0.05
CA ALA A 62 -32.74 14.25 -0.08
C ALA A 62 -31.60 13.84 0.86
N PRO A 63 -30.33 13.79 0.38
CA PRO A 63 -29.25 13.40 1.26
C PRO A 63 -29.32 14.36 2.43
N GLN A 64 -29.56 13.82 3.64
CA GLN A 64 -29.05 14.47 4.82
C GLN A 64 -27.61 14.83 4.48
N PRO A 65 -27.15 16.06 4.74
CA PRO A 65 -25.77 16.41 4.41
C PRO A 65 -24.93 15.30 5.00
N ALA A 66 -24.26 14.54 4.13
CA ALA A 66 -23.34 13.52 4.59
C ALA A 66 -22.46 14.29 5.57
N GLU A 67 -22.48 13.88 6.85
CA GLU A 67 -21.38 14.24 7.73
C GLU A 67 -20.15 13.94 6.90
N ALA A 68 -19.38 14.98 6.57
CA ALA A 68 -18.22 14.81 5.72
C ALA A 68 -17.44 13.65 6.32
N THR A 69 -17.32 12.54 5.60
CA THR A 69 -16.42 11.47 6.00
C THR A 69 -15.06 12.14 5.97
N VAL A 70 -14.56 12.51 7.14
CA VAL A 70 -13.22 13.06 7.29
C VAL A 70 -12.33 11.86 7.08
N TRP A 71 -11.94 11.64 5.82
CA TRP A 71 -10.91 10.66 5.49
C TRP A 71 -9.67 10.99 6.30
N ALA A 72 -8.99 9.96 6.81
CA ALA A 72 -7.73 10.15 7.51
C ALA A 72 -6.75 10.91 6.61
N GLU A 73 -6.14 11.98 7.12
CA GLU A 73 -5.14 12.74 6.38
C GLU A 73 -3.89 11.87 6.16
N ASN A 74 -3.30 11.94 4.96
CA ASN A 74 -1.99 11.35 4.70
C ASN A 74 -0.96 12.13 5.51
N LEU A 75 -0.21 11.43 6.38
CA LEU A 75 0.98 11.99 7.01
C LEU A 75 2.17 11.91 6.04
N TYR A 76 2.27 10.79 5.33
CA TYR A 76 3.30 10.54 4.33
C TYR A 76 2.63 10.01 3.06
N ASP A 77 3.04 10.57 1.92
CA ASP A 77 2.47 10.32 0.61
C ASP A 77 3.56 10.54 -0.45
N ASP A 78 4.25 9.47 -0.80
CA ASP A 78 5.30 9.50 -1.84
C ASP A 78 4.85 8.84 -3.14
N HIS A 79 4.02 7.80 -3.11
CA HIS A 79 3.62 7.06 -4.32
C HIS A 79 4.80 6.60 -5.21
N GLY A 80 6.01 6.46 -4.66
CA GLY A 80 7.20 6.11 -5.40
C GLY A 80 7.82 7.26 -6.21
N LEU A 81 7.45 8.51 -5.94
CA LEU A 81 7.99 9.68 -6.64
C LEU A 81 9.51 9.77 -6.52
N ASN A 82 10.07 9.26 -5.42
CA ASN A 82 11.51 9.22 -5.18
C ASN A 82 12.26 8.10 -5.94
N TYR A 83 11.58 7.19 -6.64
CA TYR A 83 12.21 6.06 -7.34
C TYR A 83 13.26 6.50 -8.36
N SER A 84 12.99 7.54 -9.14
CA SER A 84 13.93 8.02 -10.16
C SER A 84 15.24 8.52 -9.54
N SER A 85 15.14 9.27 -8.44
CA SER A 85 16.30 9.78 -7.70
C SER A 85 17.09 8.64 -7.06
N ALA A 86 16.39 7.69 -6.45
CA ALA A 86 16.99 6.48 -5.90
C ALA A 86 17.73 5.66 -6.97
N CYS A 87 17.12 5.49 -8.14
CA CYS A 87 17.69 4.76 -9.27
C CYS A 87 18.97 5.42 -9.78
N GLU A 88 18.97 6.75 -9.94
CA GLU A 88 20.14 7.51 -10.37
C GLU A 88 21.31 7.34 -9.40
N LEU A 89 21.04 7.50 -8.09
CA LEU A 89 22.04 7.35 -7.04
C LEU A 89 22.60 5.92 -6.99
N TYR A 90 21.73 4.92 -7.03
CA TYR A 90 22.13 3.51 -7.06
C TYR A 90 23.00 3.19 -8.28
N CYS A 91 22.56 3.62 -9.48
CA CYS A 91 23.30 3.42 -10.71
C CYS A 91 24.69 4.07 -10.65
N LYS A 92 24.78 5.29 -10.11
CA LYS A 92 26.04 6.00 -9.92
C LYS A 92 26.98 5.28 -8.94
N GLN A 93 26.45 4.80 -7.82
CA GLN A 93 27.23 4.08 -6.80
C GLN A 93 27.78 2.74 -7.31
N HIS A 94 27.02 2.05 -8.17
CA HIS A 94 27.35 0.72 -8.66
C HIS A 94 27.93 0.70 -10.08
N GLY A 95 28.10 1.86 -10.72
CA GLY A 95 28.62 1.97 -12.09
C GLY A 95 27.71 1.31 -13.14
N LYS A 96 26.40 1.38 -12.94
CA LYS A 96 25.37 0.74 -13.76
C LYS A 96 24.52 1.75 -14.52
N LYS A 97 23.75 1.24 -15.49
CA LYS A 97 22.63 1.96 -16.11
C LYS A 97 21.33 1.31 -15.64
N GLU A 98 20.25 2.10 -15.61
CA GLU A 98 18.92 1.62 -15.22
C GLU A 98 18.46 0.39 -16.04
N SER A 99 18.77 0.37 -17.34
CA SER A 99 18.44 -0.74 -18.25
C SER A 99 19.09 -2.07 -17.85
N ASP A 100 20.17 -2.01 -17.07
CA ASP A 100 21.01 -3.15 -16.73
C ASP A 100 20.71 -3.68 -15.31
N LEU A 101 19.75 -3.06 -14.60
CA LEU A 101 19.35 -3.47 -13.26
C LEU A 101 18.56 -4.78 -13.30
N THR A 102 18.96 -5.74 -12.46
CA THR A 102 18.17 -6.97 -12.25
C THR A 102 16.89 -6.66 -11.47
N LYS A 103 16.01 -7.65 -11.32
CA LYS A 103 14.80 -7.49 -10.51
C LYS A 103 15.16 -7.18 -9.04
N GLU A 104 16.11 -7.91 -8.50
CA GLU A 104 16.57 -7.77 -7.12
C GLU A 104 17.16 -6.37 -6.87
N GLU A 105 17.84 -5.81 -7.87
CA GLU A 105 18.40 -4.45 -7.78
C GLU A 105 17.30 -3.38 -7.85
N LYS A 106 16.26 -3.60 -8.65
CA LYS A 106 15.09 -2.72 -8.65
C LYS A 106 14.34 -2.76 -7.33
N ASP A 107 14.25 -3.94 -6.71
CA ASP A 107 13.66 -4.08 -5.36
C ASP A 107 14.48 -3.29 -4.33
N ILE A 108 15.82 -3.27 -4.44
CA ILE A 108 16.69 -2.41 -3.62
C ILE A 108 16.44 -0.92 -3.90
N VAL A 109 16.30 -0.52 -5.15
CA VAL A 109 15.98 0.88 -5.51
C VAL A 109 14.65 1.32 -4.91
N TRP A 110 13.65 0.43 -4.89
CA TRP A 110 12.38 0.68 -4.20
C TRP A 110 12.54 0.84 -2.69
N GLU A 111 13.44 0.09 -2.04
CA GLU A 111 13.75 0.32 -0.63
C GLU A 111 14.38 1.71 -0.41
N TYR A 112 15.23 2.17 -1.34
CA TYR A 112 15.89 3.48 -1.24
C TYR A 112 14.89 4.62 -1.44
N ALA A 113 13.85 4.42 -2.26
CA ALA A 113 12.85 5.45 -2.53
C ALA A 113 12.05 5.87 -1.28
N TYR A 114 11.92 4.99 -0.29
CA TYR A 114 11.15 5.22 0.93
C TYR A 114 12.02 5.49 2.17
N ASP A 115 13.33 5.64 2.00
CA ASP A 115 14.27 5.84 3.12
C ASP A 115 14.00 7.13 3.90
N ASP A 116 13.42 8.12 3.22
CA ASP A 116 13.05 9.42 3.77
C ASP A 116 12.08 9.32 4.94
N PHE A 117 11.10 8.41 4.95
CA PHE A 117 10.17 8.25 6.09
C PHE A 117 10.42 7.00 6.96
N THR A 118 11.15 6.02 6.44
CA THR A 118 11.31 4.72 7.08
C THR A 118 11.87 4.78 8.51
N TYR A 119 12.81 5.70 8.78
CA TYR A 119 13.43 5.84 10.09
C TYR A 119 12.43 6.35 11.14
N LEU A 120 11.58 7.31 10.76
CA LEU A 120 10.50 7.80 11.63
C LEU A 120 9.42 6.73 11.83
N LEU A 121 9.03 6.00 10.78
CA LEU A 121 8.12 4.86 10.88
C LEU A 121 8.62 3.81 11.87
N MET A 122 9.90 3.44 11.80
CA MET A 122 10.48 2.49 12.73
C MET A 122 10.39 3.00 14.18
N TRP A 123 10.65 4.29 14.41
CA TRP A 123 10.54 4.90 15.74
C TRP A 123 9.10 4.88 16.27
N ILE A 124 8.12 5.22 15.42
CA ILE A 124 6.68 5.13 15.75
C ILE A 124 6.32 3.71 16.19
N ILE A 125 6.81 2.70 15.47
CA ILE A 125 6.60 1.29 15.78
C ILE A 125 7.27 0.92 17.11
N GLU A 126 8.55 1.26 17.30
CA GLU A 126 9.35 0.93 18.49
C GLU A 126 8.73 1.50 19.77
N LYS A 127 8.28 2.76 19.75
CA LYS A 127 7.60 3.41 20.89
C LYS A 127 6.17 2.91 21.13
N GLY A 128 5.67 2.02 20.27
CA GLY A 128 4.31 1.50 20.36
C GLY A 128 3.25 2.55 20.06
N PHE A 129 3.57 3.53 19.21
CA PHE A 129 2.66 4.56 18.75
C PHE A 129 1.89 4.16 17.50
N TYR A 130 2.35 3.17 16.74
CA TYR A 130 1.56 2.59 15.66
C TYR A 130 0.23 1.99 16.15
N GLN A 131 -0.82 2.17 15.35
CA GLN A 131 -2.10 1.48 15.37
C GLN A 131 -2.60 1.31 13.93
N PRO A 132 -3.42 0.29 13.62
CA PRO A 132 -4.11 0.26 12.33
C PRO A 132 -5.04 1.46 12.17
N SER A 133 -5.24 1.91 10.94
CA SER A 133 -6.21 2.95 10.61
C SER A 133 -7.63 2.56 11.06
N GLU A 134 -8.42 3.56 11.45
CA GLU A 134 -9.83 3.39 11.83
C GLU A 134 -10.71 3.02 10.62
N GLU A 135 -10.22 3.27 9.40
CA GLU A 135 -10.91 2.97 8.15
C GLU A 135 -10.74 1.52 7.67
N TRP A 136 -9.79 0.79 8.25
CA TRP A 136 -9.49 -0.58 7.84
C TRP A 136 -10.46 -1.57 8.48
N ASP A 137 -10.86 -2.57 7.71
CA ASP A 137 -11.56 -3.71 8.28
C ASP A 137 -10.65 -4.52 9.23
N GLU A 138 -11.26 -5.37 10.08
CA GLU A 138 -10.51 -6.09 11.11
C GLU A 138 -9.50 -7.09 10.53
N ASP A 139 -9.73 -7.63 9.32
CA ASP A 139 -8.78 -8.57 8.70
C ASP A 139 -7.53 -7.82 8.23
N ILE A 140 -7.69 -6.68 7.56
CA ILE A 140 -6.58 -5.78 7.19
C ILE A 140 -5.85 -5.29 8.44
N ALA A 141 -6.60 -4.84 9.46
CA ALA A 141 -6.02 -4.36 10.70
C ALA A 141 -5.22 -5.47 11.44
N LYS A 142 -5.70 -6.71 11.40
CA LYS A 142 -5.00 -7.87 11.98
C LYS A 142 -3.71 -8.19 11.23
N ASP A 143 -3.73 -8.17 9.90
CA ASP A 143 -2.54 -8.42 9.09
C ASP A 143 -1.49 -7.34 9.30
N ALA A 144 -1.91 -6.07 9.38
CA ALA A 144 -1.03 -4.96 9.71
C ALA A 144 -0.40 -5.10 11.12
N ARG A 145 -1.19 -5.48 12.13
CA ARG A 145 -0.66 -5.77 13.47
C ARG A 145 0.37 -6.90 13.45
N ALA A 146 0.11 -7.98 12.69
CA ALA A 146 1.04 -9.09 12.57
C ALA A 146 2.34 -8.68 11.86
N PHE A 147 2.23 -7.84 10.83
CA PHE A 147 3.36 -7.29 10.10
C PHE A 147 4.23 -6.38 10.98
N VAL A 148 3.62 -5.43 11.69
CA VAL A 148 4.31 -4.56 12.65
C VAL A 148 4.97 -5.36 13.78
N ALA A 149 4.39 -6.47 14.20
CA ALA A 149 5.02 -7.36 15.16
C ALA A 149 6.32 -8.00 14.63
N LYS A 150 6.40 -8.31 13.32
CA LYS A 150 7.64 -8.79 12.67
C LYS A 150 8.70 -7.69 12.61
N ILE A 151 8.31 -6.47 12.26
CA ILE A 151 9.21 -5.29 12.27
C ILE A 151 9.80 -5.08 13.66
N LYS A 152 8.99 -5.15 14.73
CA LYS A 152 9.48 -5.05 16.12
C LYS A 152 10.51 -6.11 16.49
N ARG A 153 10.39 -7.32 15.93
CA ARG A 153 11.35 -8.41 16.11
C ARG A 153 12.56 -8.32 15.17
N ARG A 154 12.63 -7.26 14.35
CA ARG A 154 13.64 -7.07 13.29
C ARG A 154 13.66 -8.19 12.24
N GLU A 155 12.55 -8.90 12.09
CA GLU A 155 12.37 -9.96 11.08
C GLU A 155 11.98 -9.38 9.71
N GLU A 156 11.52 -8.13 9.69
CA GLU A 156 11.05 -7.42 8.50
C GLU A 156 11.46 -5.95 8.58
N LYS A 157 11.72 -5.29 7.44
CA LYS A 157 12.08 -3.87 7.41
C LYS A 157 10.82 -2.99 7.43
N PRO A 158 10.88 -1.78 8.02
CA PRO A 158 9.77 -0.83 7.95
C PRO A 158 9.48 -0.35 6.52
N THR A 159 10.48 -0.31 5.63
CA THR A 159 10.28 0.01 4.19
C THR A 159 9.23 -0.90 3.55
N ALA A 160 9.19 -2.17 3.92
CA ALA A 160 8.24 -3.13 3.37
C ALA A 160 6.78 -2.81 3.76
N HIS A 161 6.55 -2.07 4.85
CA HIS A 161 5.22 -1.55 5.18
C HIS A 161 4.81 -0.47 4.17
N LEU A 162 5.72 0.47 3.87
CA LEU A 162 5.49 1.56 2.93
C LEU A 162 5.30 1.03 1.51
N SER A 163 6.15 0.11 1.06
CA SER A 163 6.00 -0.55 -0.24
C SER A 163 4.69 -1.31 -0.38
N GLY A 164 4.18 -1.90 0.71
CA GLY A 164 2.90 -2.62 0.72
C GLY A 164 1.67 -1.72 0.64
N ASN A 165 1.83 -0.43 0.96
CA ASN A 165 0.79 0.60 1.01
C ASN A 165 1.01 1.69 -0.05
N ASP A 166 1.69 1.40 -1.15
CA ASP A 166 2.00 2.35 -2.23
C ASP A 166 2.65 3.67 -1.74
N GLY A 167 3.49 3.59 -0.70
CA GLY A 167 4.17 4.74 -0.12
C GLY A 167 3.24 5.68 0.66
N ILE A 168 2.08 5.21 1.11
CA ILE A 168 1.13 5.98 1.92
C ILE A 168 1.21 5.55 3.38
N PHE A 169 1.17 6.53 4.28
CA PHE A 169 0.99 6.31 5.72
C PHE A 169 0.05 7.39 6.30
N LEU A 170 -1.02 6.96 6.94
CA LEU A 170 -2.10 7.84 7.40
C LEU A 170 -1.78 8.40 8.80
N GLU A 171 -2.25 9.62 9.09
CA GLU A 171 -2.09 10.23 10.41
C GLU A 171 -2.81 9.42 11.50
N ASP A 172 -3.93 8.79 11.15
CA ASP A 172 -4.73 8.00 12.09
C ASP A 172 -4.08 6.65 12.47
N GLU A 173 -3.12 6.16 11.69
CA GLU A 173 -2.26 5.02 12.02
C GLU A 173 -1.29 5.31 13.17
N ILE A 174 -1.25 6.56 13.64
CA ILE A 174 -0.51 6.95 14.85
C ILE A 174 -1.51 7.13 15.99
N LYS A 175 -1.18 6.61 17.17
CA LYS A 175 -1.97 6.86 18.37
C LYS A 175 -2.06 8.35 18.65
N LYS A 176 -3.26 8.82 19.01
CA LYS A 176 -3.58 10.23 19.28
C LYS A 176 -2.54 10.99 20.13
N LYS A 177 -1.96 10.34 21.15
CA LYS A 177 -0.95 10.95 22.05
C LYS A 177 0.39 11.33 21.37
N ALA A 178 0.68 10.77 20.20
CA ALA A 178 1.94 10.98 19.47
C ALA A 178 1.74 11.72 18.14
N ARG A 179 0.50 11.80 17.60
CA ARG A 179 0.18 12.42 16.29
C ARG A 179 0.80 13.81 16.14
N ALA A 180 0.55 14.69 17.09
CA ALA A 180 1.03 16.08 17.04
C ALA A 180 2.56 16.18 16.97
N PHE A 181 3.27 15.38 17.78
CA PHE A 181 4.74 15.35 17.71
C PHE A 181 5.22 14.84 16.36
N VAL A 182 4.69 13.71 15.88
CA VAL A 182 5.15 13.10 14.63
C VAL A 182 4.94 14.06 13.46
N LYS A 183 3.77 14.73 13.39
CA LYS A 183 3.47 15.73 12.37
C LYS A 183 4.42 16.93 12.43
N GLU A 184 4.57 17.57 13.60
CA GLU A 184 5.47 18.71 13.80
C GLU A 184 6.92 18.37 13.45
N TYR A 185 7.38 17.18 13.86
CA TYR A 185 8.75 16.76 13.63
C TYR A 185 9.01 16.41 12.16
N PHE A 186 8.08 15.68 11.51
CA PHE A 186 8.18 15.31 10.11
C PHE A 186 8.18 16.53 9.19
N GLU A 187 7.26 17.48 9.40
CA GLU A 187 7.16 18.73 8.63
C GLU A 187 8.30 19.72 8.95
N GLY A 188 8.92 19.57 10.11
CA GLY A 188 9.98 20.44 10.61
C GLY A 188 11.38 19.84 10.45
N ALA A 189 11.96 19.44 11.59
CA ALA A 189 13.39 19.15 11.70
C ALA A 189 13.82 17.81 11.08
N TYR A 190 12.90 16.86 10.92
CA TYR A 190 13.22 15.48 10.59
C TYR A 190 14.01 15.33 9.29
N MET A 191 13.56 15.95 8.20
CA MET A 191 14.23 15.82 6.90
C MET A 191 15.63 16.43 6.92
N ASP A 192 15.83 17.54 7.62
CA ASP A 192 17.15 18.16 7.74
C ASP A 192 18.10 17.33 8.60
N GLU A 193 17.59 16.75 9.69
CA GLU A 193 18.35 15.84 10.53
C GLU A 193 18.73 14.55 9.79
N LEU A 194 17.82 14.01 8.98
CA LEU A 194 18.06 12.82 8.16
C LEU A 194 19.11 13.11 7.06
N ARG A 195 19.01 14.26 6.38
CA ARG A 195 20.03 14.70 5.39
C ARG A 195 21.40 14.85 6.04
N ALA A 196 21.46 15.46 7.22
CA ALA A 196 22.70 15.60 7.97
C ALA A 196 23.27 14.23 8.33
N PHE A 197 22.43 13.32 8.84
CA PHE A 197 22.84 11.96 9.19
C PHE A 197 23.36 11.16 7.98
N ALA A 198 22.65 11.21 6.85
CA ALA A 198 23.07 10.55 5.60
C ALA A 198 24.46 11.03 5.16
N LYS A 199 24.70 12.35 5.23
CA LYS A 199 25.99 12.93 4.84
C LYS A 199 27.12 12.64 5.83
N GLU A 200 26.86 12.82 7.12
CA GLU A 200 27.86 12.72 8.19
C GLU A 200 28.26 11.27 8.49
N THR A 201 27.28 10.37 8.52
CA THR A 201 27.45 8.99 8.97
C THR A 201 27.57 8.03 7.79
N LEU A 202 26.67 8.16 6.81
CA LEU A 202 26.55 7.20 5.71
C LEU A 202 27.36 7.61 4.47
N GLN A 203 27.91 8.83 4.46
CA GLN A 203 28.69 9.40 3.36
C GLN A 203 27.94 9.35 2.02
N THR A 204 26.63 9.55 2.07
CA THR A 204 25.73 9.52 0.90
C THR A 204 24.64 10.58 1.05
N GLU A 205 23.75 10.64 0.07
CA GLU A 205 22.57 11.49 0.06
C GLU A 205 21.32 10.66 0.39
N ILE A 206 20.21 11.31 0.75
CA ILE A 206 18.89 10.65 0.88
C ILE A 206 18.55 9.98 -0.46
N HIS A 207 17.87 8.84 -0.39
CA HIS A 207 17.61 7.90 -1.48
C HIS A 207 18.87 7.22 -2.03
N GLY A 208 19.99 7.33 -1.33
CA GLY A 208 21.28 6.74 -1.71
C GLY A 208 21.71 5.60 -0.79
N PHE A 209 20.83 5.07 0.05
CA PHE A 209 21.13 3.98 0.97
C PHE A 209 19.87 3.17 1.34
N PRO A 210 20.01 1.89 1.67
CA PRO A 210 18.91 1.12 2.22
C PRO A 210 18.78 1.38 3.72
N PHE A 211 17.60 1.11 4.26
CA PHE A 211 17.44 0.98 5.70
C PHE A 211 18.33 -0.13 6.27
N ARG A 212 19.07 0.19 7.35
CA ARG A 212 19.81 -0.76 8.17
C ARG A 212 19.50 -0.53 9.64
N TRP A 213 19.48 -1.62 10.40
CA TRP A 213 19.14 -1.57 11.83
C TRP A 213 20.16 -0.77 12.65
N GLU A 214 21.43 -0.87 12.30
CA GLU A 214 22.53 -0.15 12.96
C GLU A 214 22.40 1.35 12.73
N ASP A 215 22.05 1.75 11.51
CA ASP A 215 21.83 3.14 11.14
C ASP A 215 20.59 3.70 11.85
N TYR A 216 19.53 2.91 11.98
CA TYR A 216 18.36 3.26 12.79
C TYR A 216 18.72 3.45 14.26
N ASP A 217 19.47 2.51 14.85
CA ASP A 217 19.88 2.59 16.25
C ASP A 217 20.77 3.82 16.52
N ALA A 218 21.56 4.26 15.54
CA ALA A 218 22.31 5.51 15.61
C ALA A 218 21.44 6.77 15.43
N PHE A 219 20.52 6.75 14.46
CA PHE A 219 19.69 7.91 14.13
C PHE A 219 18.59 8.17 15.17
N LYS A 220 17.99 7.14 15.77
CA LYS A 220 16.86 7.26 16.70
C LYS A 220 17.14 8.14 17.91
N VAL A 221 18.42 8.32 18.28
CA VAL A 221 18.84 9.24 19.34
C VAL A 221 18.42 10.68 19.05
N ARG A 222 18.44 11.09 17.77
CA ARG A 222 17.99 12.42 17.32
C ARG A 222 16.47 12.56 17.51
N ILE A 223 15.71 11.55 17.08
CA ILE A 223 14.24 11.50 17.23
C ILE A 223 13.85 11.49 18.72
N ASP A 224 14.53 10.69 19.54
CA ASP A 224 14.31 10.64 20.98
C ASP A 224 14.55 12.01 21.63
N ALA A 225 15.64 12.70 21.29
CA ALA A 225 15.93 14.04 21.81
C ALA A 225 14.86 15.06 21.40
N ALA A 226 14.37 15.00 20.15
CA ALA A 226 13.30 15.84 19.65
C ALA A 226 11.98 15.57 20.41
N TYR A 227 11.64 14.29 20.65
CA TYR A 227 10.44 13.91 21.38
C TYR A 227 10.47 14.36 22.85
N GLU A 228 11.60 14.17 23.52
CA GLU A 228 11.80 14.65 24.90
C GLU A 228 11.70 16.18 24.98
N ALA A 229 12.23 16.91 23.98
CA ALA A 229 12.08 18.35 23.91
C ALA A 229 10.62 18.77 23.66
N TYR A 230 9.90 18.04 22.81
CA TYR A 230 8.47 18.26 22.58
C TYR A 230 7.66 18.07 23.86
N LEU A 231 7.89 16.99 24.62
CA LEU A 231 7.21 16.74 25.89
C LEU A 231 7.43 17.89 26.88
N ARG A 232 8.68 18.34 27.06
CA ARG A 232 8.99 19.48 27.95
C ARG A 232 8.30 20.79 27.55
N ARG A 233 8.05 21.03 26.26
CA ARG A 233 7.34 22.22 25.77
C ARG A 233 5.84 22.16 26.03
N HIS A 234 5.25 20.96 26.09
CA HIS A 234 3.80 20.75 26.14
C HIS A 234 3.29 20.16 27.47
N GLU A 235 4.18 19.86 28.42
CA GLU A 235 3.84 19.53 29.82
C GLU A 235 3.68 20.78 30.72
N ASN A 236 3.96 21.99 30.21
CA ASN A 236 3.73 23.28 30.88
C ASN A 236 2.52 24.01 30.31
#